data_AF-A0A935X0W9-F1
#
_entry.id   AF-A0A935X0W9-F1
#
_cell.length_a   1.000
_cell.length_b   1.000
_cell.length_c   1.000
_cell.angle_alpha   90.00
_cell.angle_beta   90.00
_cell.angle_gamma   90.00
#
_symmetry.space_group_name_H-M   'P 1'
#
loop_
_entity.id
_entity.type
_entity.pdbx_description
1 polymer ?
#
loop_
_entity_poly.entity_id
_entity_poly.type
_entity_poly.pdbx_seq_one_letter_code
_entity_poly.pdbx_strand_id
1 'polypeptide(L)'
;MSASQSQIPDDSSALLSVLSQRRGFVASVSYAADGVLRTLLTQRNMKIHWVAGLAVMLVGMALPLDIAARASLIFCVFVVLTMETLNTALEAFVDLHVRQYARTAMIAKDAAAAAVLLLAIAAVVVFADILFHNWGSVTRSTEAILRTVFFGLPLLVAMALILILPRSVWQLATLGLLACALTTILAWYSRDEVFSLGAISFVLGGLLARAWERRLL
;
A
#
# COMPACT_ATOMS: atom_id res chain seq x y z
N MET A 1 -58.26 11.20 -32.67
CA MET A 1 -57.05 10.61 -33.30
C MET A 1 -55.84 11.09 -32.50
N SER A 2 -55.54 10.41 -31.39
CA SER A 2 -54.38 10.70 -30.54
C SER A 2 -53.20 9.84 -30.98
N ALA A 3 -52.16 10.46 -31.53
CA ALA A 3 -50.88 9.80 -31.73
C ALA A 3 -50.23 9.60 -30.35
N SER A 4 -50.14 8.34 -29.91
CA SER A 4 -49.34 7.93 -28.76
C SER A 4 -47.87 8.11 -29.12
N GLN A 5 -47.25 9.17 -28.59
CA GLN A 5 -45.81 9.33 -28.62
C GLN A 5 -45.19 8.23 -27.74
N SER A 6 -44.43 7.33 -28.35
CA SER A 6 -43.59 6.36 -27.65
C SER A 6 -42.47 7.09 -26.91
N GLN A 7 -42.63 7.29 -25.61
CA GLN A 7 -41.57 7.72 -24.70
C GLN A 7 -40.47 6.64 -24.69
N ILE A 8 -39.38 6.92 -25.40
CA ILE A 8 -38.09 6.25 -25.17
C ILE A 8 -37.52 6.88 -23.89
N PRO A 9 -37.21 6.12 -22.82
CA PRO A 9 -36.63 6.70 -21.61
C PRO A 9 -35.31 7.39 -21.94
N ASP A 10 -35.16 8.64 -21.50
CA ASP A 10 -34.01 9.49 -21.81
C ASP A 10 -32.78 9.12 -20.96
N ASP A 11 -32.18 7.96 -21.25
CA ASP A 11 -30.93 7.45 -20.67
C ASP A 11 -29.76 8.45 -20.85
N SER A 12 -29.86 9.33 -21.84
CA SER A 12 -28.91 10.41 -22.11
C SER A 12 -28.81 11.36 -20.93
N SER A 13 -29.91 11.68 -20.24
CA SER A 13 -29.92 12.59 -19.08
C SER A 13 -29.26 11.98 -17.84
N ALA A 14 -29.47 10.68 -17.62
CA ALA A 14 -28.82 9.91 -16.56
C ALA A 14 -27.33 9.74 -16.85
N LEU A 15 -26.96 9.39 -18.09
CA LEU A 15 -25.56 9.33 -18.53
C LEU A 15 -24.88 10.71 -18.44
N LEU A 16 -25.56 11.79 -18.86
CA LEU A 16 -25.05 13.15 -18.72
C LEU A 16 -24.93 13.56 -17.25
N SER A 17 -25.79 13.10 -16.34
CA SER A 17 -25.64 13.35 -14.90
C SER A 17 -24.43 12.63 -14.29
N VAL A 18 -24.12 11.42 -14.77
CA VAL A 18 -22.93 10.65 -14.38
C VAL A 18 -21.66 11.27 -14.98
N LEU A 19 -21.73 11.75 -16.23
CA LEU A 19 -20.60 12.34 -16.96
C LEU A 19 -20.34 13.82 -16.57
N SER A 20 -21.36 14.57 -16.15
CA SER A 20 -21.25 16.01 -15.84
C SER A 20 -20.84 16.31 -14.41
N GLN A 21 -20.55 15.30 -13.59
CA GLN A 21 -20.14 15.53 -12.22
C GLN A 21 -18.72 16.11 -12.19
N ARG A 22 -18.60 17.45 -12.28
CA ARG A 22 -17.38 18.17 -11.91
C ARG A 22 -17.18 18.04 -10.41
N ARG A 23 -16.55 16.93 -10.02
CA ARG A 23 -16.18 16.64 -8.63
C ARG A 23 -14.99 17.53 -8.28
N GLY A 24 -15.08 18.24 -7.16
CA GLY A 24 -13.97 19.07 -6.67
C GLY A 24 -12.74 18.23 -6.36
N PHE A 25 -11.55 18.84 -6.40
CA PHE A 25 -10.26 18.20 -6.13
C PHE A 25 -10.23 17.43 -4.80
N VAL A 26 -10.86 17.96 -3.74
CA VAL A 26 -10.94 17.30 -2.44
C VAL A 26 -11.70 15.98 -2.51
N ALA A 27 -12.79 15.94 -3.30
CA ALA A 27 -13.58 14.72 -3.46
C ALA A 27 -12.80 13.64 -4.23
N SER A 28 -12.07 14.00 -5.29
CA SER A 28 -11.26 13.01 -6.04
C SER A 28 -10.15 12.42 -5.19
N VAL A 29 -9.48 13.22 -4.35
CA VAL A 29 -8.47 12.74 -3.40
C VAL A 29 -9.09 11.80 -2.36
N SER A 30 -10.27 12.13 -1.83
CA SER A 30 -10.98 11.25 -0.88
C SER A 30 -11.30 9.89 -1.49
N TYR A 31 -11.82 9.85 -2.72
CA TYR A 31 -12.11 8.59 -3.41
C TYR A 31 -10.85 7.77 -3.69
N ALA A 32 -9.74 8.43 -4.06
CA ALA A 32 -8.46 7.76 -4.24
C ALA A 32 -7.95 7.15 -2.92
N ALA A 33 -8.05 7.89 -1.81
CA ALA A 33 -7.69 7.40 -0.48
C ALA A 33 -8.56 6.20 -0.08
N ASP A 34 -9.88 6.27 -0.26
CA ASP A 34 -10.78 5.14 -0.02
C ASP A 34 -10.41 3.90 -0.85
N GLY A 35 -10.00 4.10 -2.10
CA GLY A 35 -9.51 3.03 -2.96
C GLY A 35 -8.26 2.33 -2.42
N VAL A 36 -7.27 3.11 -1.95
CA VAL A 36 -6.06 2.57 -1.32
C VAL A 36 -6.37 1.83 -0.02
N LEU A 37 -7.15 2.44 0.88
CA LEU A 37 -7.52 1.84 2.17
C LEU A 37 -8.31 0.55 1.97
N ARG A 38 -9.26 0.54 1.03
CA ARG A 38 -10.04 -0.66 0.68
C ARG A 38 -9.12 -1.77 0.19
N THR A 39 -8.25 -1.47 -0.78
CA THR A 39 -7.30 -2.46 -1.35
C THR A 39 -6.38 -3.04 -0.28
N LEU A 40 -5.90 -2.21 0.65
CA LEU A 40 -5.06 -2.64 1.77
C LEU A 40 -5.77 -3.62 2.72
N LEU A 41 -7.06 -3.46 2.95
CA LEU A 41 -7.82 -4.34 3.83
C LEU A 41 -8.30 -5.62 3.17
N THR A 42 -8.65 -5.56 1.89
CA THR A 42 -9.26 -6.69 1.17
C THR A 42 -8.22 -7.63 0.58
N GLN A 43 -7.12 -7.10 0.05
CA GLN A 43 -6.15 -7.90 -0.69
C GLN A 43 -5.00 -8.41 0.17
N ARG A 44 -4.79 -9.72 0.17
CA ARG A 44 -3.71 -10.37 0.94
C ARG A 44 -2.32 -9.90 0.48
N ASN A 45 -2.10 -9.80 -0.82
CA ASN A 45 -0.82 -9.39 -1.39
C ASN A 45 -0.52 -7.92 -1.04
N MET A 46 -1.51 -7.03 -1.10
CA MET A 46 -1.36 -5.64 -0.65
C MET A 46 -0.90 -5.56 0.82
N LYS A 47 -1.46 -6.37 1.73
CA LYS A 47 -1.00 -6.40 3.14
C LYS A 47 0.46 -6.81 3.27
N ILE A 48 0.90 -7.79 2.48
CA ILE A 48 2.29 -8.26 2.47
C ILE A 48 3.20 -7.16 1.94
N HIS A 49 2.87 -6.54 0.81
CA HIS A 49 3.64 -5.44 0.23
C HIS A 49 3.68 -4.21 1.16
N TRP A 50 2.61 -3.95 1.92
CA TRP A 50 2.58 -2.87 2.92
C TRP A 50 3.56 -3.13 4.07
N VAL A 51 3.57 -4.35 4.62
CA VAL A 51 4.52 -4.75 5.67
C VAL A 51 5.96 -4.76 5.12
N ALA A 52 6.16 -5.21 3.89
CA ALA A 52 7.47 -5.17 3.23
C ALA A 52 7.95 -3.73 3.01
N GLY A 53 7.06 -2.82 2.61
CA GLY A 53 7.36 -1.39 2.48
C GLY A 53 7.80 -0.79 3.82
N LEU A 54 7.11 -1.12 4.92
CA LEU A 54 7.54 -0.72 6.26
C LEU A 54 8.93 -1.28 6.60
N ALA A 55 9.22 -2.53 6.25
CA ALA A 55 10.55 -3.13 6.47
C ALA A 55 11.65 -2.37 5.70
N VAL A 56 11.39 -1.93 4.46
CA VAL A 56 12.33 -1.10 3.70
C VAL A 56 12.57 0.24 4.38
N MET A 57 11.53 0.89 4.92
CA MET A 57 11.71 2.14 5.69
C MET A 57 12.61 1.91 6.90
N LEU A 58 12.42 0.81 7.63
CA LEU A 58 13.25 0.46 8.79
C LEU A 58 14.71 0.23 8.39
N VAL A 59 14.97 -0.51 7.31
CA VAL A 59 16.34 -0.70 6.81
C VAL A 59 16.97 0.63 6.41
N GLY A 60 16.21 1.51 5.77
CA GLY A 60 16.64 2.85 5.42
C GLY A 60 17.01 3.72 6.64
N MET A 61 16.39 3.51 7.80
CA MET A 61 16.76 4.18 9.06
C MET A 61 18.07 3.63 9.67
N ALA A 62 18.41 2.37 9.38
CA ALA A 62 19.57 1.70 9.95
C ALA A 62 20.88 1.99 9.20
N LEU A 63 20.78 2.33 7.92
CA LEU A 63 21.91 2.45 7.01
C LEU A 63 22.11 3.91 6.58
N PRO A 64 23.33 4.46 6.66
CA PRO A 64 23.63 5.77 6.12
C PRO A 64 23.68 5.69 4.59
N LEU A 65 22.53 5.94 3.95
CA LEU A 65 22.36 5.88 2.50
C LEU A 65 22.44 7.28 1.87
N ASP A 66 22.99 7.35 0.66
CA ASP A 66 23.01 8.57 -0.12
C ASP A 66 21.62 8.95 -0.64
N ILE A 67 21.46 10.16 -1.17
CA ILE A 67 20.15 10.64 -1.64
C ILE A 67 19.59 9.73 -2.75
N ALA A 68 20.43 9.22 -3.66
CA ALA A 68 19.97 8.40 -4.77
C ALA A 68 19.51 7.01 -4.32
N ALA A 69 20.22 6.35 -3.40
CA ALA A 69 19.77 5.08 -2.83
C ALA A 69 18.43 5.25 -2.09
N ARG A 70 18.30 6.32 -1.28
CA ARG A 70 17.06 6.59 -0.54
C ARG A 70 15.88 6.81 -1.47
N ALA A 71 16.04 7.66 -2.49
CA ALA A 71 15.00 7.92 -3.47
C ALA A 71 14.59 6.64 -4.23
N SER A 72 15.57 5.84 -4.64
CA SER A 72 15.35 4.58 -5.36
C SER A 72 14.55 3.57 -4.53
N LEU A 73 14.86 3.42 -3.23
CA LEU A 73 14.12 2.52 -2.34
C LEU A 73 12.67 2.96 -2.13
N ILE A 74 12.46 4.25 -1.86
CA ILE A 74 11.12 4.82 -1.71
C ILE A 74 10.32 4.61 -2.99
N PHE A 75 10.93 4.92 -4.14
CA PHE A 75 10.29 4.72 -5.44
C PHE A 75 9.91 3.26 -5.69
N CYS A 76 10.81 2.31 -5.44
CA CYS A 76 10.53 0.88 -5.59
C CYS A 76 9.33 0.44 -4.74
N VAL A 77 9.27 0.86 -3.48
CA VAL A 77 8.15 0.53 -2.58
C VAL A 77 6.83 1.05 -3.15
N PHE A 78 6.77 2.33 -3.55
CA PHE A 78 5.53 2.91 -4.05
C PHE A 78 5.10 2.33 -5.40
N VAL A 79 6.03 2.04 -6.30
CA VAL A 79 5.71 1.42 -7.60
C VAL A 79 5.10 0.02 -7.41
N VAL A 80 5.64 -0.79 -6.48
CA VAL A 80 5.08 -2.11 -6.17
C VAL A 80 3.66 -1.98 -5.61
N LEU A 81 3.42 -1.05 -4.68
CA LEU A 81 2.09 -0.79 -4.12
C LEU A 81 1.10 -0.29 -5.19
N THR A 82 1.54 0.62 -6.07
CA THR A 82 0.72 1.10 -7.18
C THR A 82 0.34 -0.05 -8.11
N MET A 83 1.29 -0.92 -8.44
CA MET A 83 1.05 -2.03 -9.36
C MET A 83 0.19 -3.13 -8.76
N GLU A 84 0.27 -3.37 -7.46
CA GLU A 84 -0.69 -4.24 -6.75
C GLU A 84 -2.11 -3.66 -6.77
N THR A 85 -2.24 -2.33 -6.63
CA THR A 85 -3.54 -1.64 -6.75
C THR A 85 -4.09 -1.74 -8.17
N LEU A 86 -3.24 -1.59 -9.18
CA LEU A 86 -3.62 -1.75 -10.59
C LEU A 86 -3.97 -3.20 -10.93
N ASN A 87 -3.25 -4.19 -10.38
CA ASN A 87 -3.59 -5.60 -10.52
C ASN A 87 -5.00 -5.86 -9.99
N THR A 88 -5.30 -5.38 -8.78
CA THR A 88 -6.63 -5.50 -8.18
C THR A 88 -7.72 -4.82 -9.02
N ALA A 89 -7.44 -3.64 -9.57
CA ALA A 89 -8.37 -2.93 -10.44
C ALA A 89 -8.62 -3.68 -11.76
N LEU A 90 -7.58 -4.28 -12.34
CA LEU A 90 -7.70 -5.10 -13.54
C LEU A 90 -8.49 -6.38 -13.28
N GLU A 91 -8.24 -7.06 -12.17
CA GLU A 91 -9.02 -8.23 -11.75
C GLU A 91 -10.50 -7.89 -11.66
N ALA A 92 -10.86 -6.79 -10.98
CA ALA A 92 -12.23 -6.31 -10.90
C ALA A 92 -12.83 -5.98 -12.27
N PHE A 93 -12.05 -5.34 -13.16
CA PHE A 93 -12.49 -5.02 -14.51
C PHE A 93 -12.78 -6.28 -15.35
N VAL A 94 -11.92 -7.29 -15.26
CA VAL A 94 -12.11 -8.58 -15.94
C VAL A 94 -13.34 -9.30 -15.37
N ASP A 95 -13.53 -9.28 -14.05
CA ASP A 95 -14.67 -9.94 -13.38
C ASP A 95 -16.02 -9.30 -13.70
N LEU A 96 -16.06 -8.01 -14.08
CA LEU A 96 -17.28 -7.36 -14.55
C LEU A 96 -17.79 -7.93 -15.90
N HIS A 97 -16.89 -8.37 -16.77
CA HIS A 97 -17.23 -8.77 -18.15
C HIS A 97 -17.36 -10.29 -18.32
N VAL A 98 -16.80 -11.08 -17.41
CA VAL A 98 -16.64 -12.52 -17.59
C VAL A 98 -17.62 -13.27 -16.67
N ARG A 99 -18.78 -13.69 -17.22
CA ARG A 99 -19.80 -14.46 -16.47
C ARG A 99 -19.55 -15.98 -16.44
N GLN A 100 -18.67 -16.50 -17.29
CA GLN A 100 -18.27 -17.91 -17.35
C GLN A 100 -16.76 -17.99 -17.61
N TYR A 101 -16.11 -19.06 -17.16
CA TYR A 101 -14.65 -19.26 -17.26
C TYR A 101 -14.16 -19.08 -18.71
N ALA A 102 -13.59 -17.92 -19.03
CA ALA A 102 -13.01 -17.61 -20.32
C ALA A 102 -11.49 -17.71 -20.22
N ARG A 103 -10.86 -18.53 -21.07
CA ARG A 103 -9.39 -18.69 -21.10
C ARG A 103 -8.65 -17.35 -21.20
N THR A 104 -9.20 -16.39 -21.93
CA THR A 104 -8.64 -15.03 -22.08
C THR A 104 -8.63 -14.24 -20.77
N ALA A 105 -9.64 -14.43 -19.92
CA ALA A 105 -9.72 -13.78 -18.61
C ALA A 105 -8.61 -14.25 -17.67
N MET A 106 -8.34 -15.57 -17.70
CA MET A 106 -7.25 -16.17 -16.94
C MET A 106 -5.89 -15.61 -17.39
N ILE A 107 -5.64 -15.55 -18.71
CA ILE A 107 -4.39 -14.98 -19.26
C ILE A 107 -4.20 -13.52 -18.83
N ALA A 108 -5.27 -12.71 -18.84
CA ALA A 108 -5.19 -11.31 -18.43
C ALA A 108 -4.82 -11.17 -16.94
N LYS A 109 -5.45 -11.96 -16.07
CA LYS A 109 -5.14 -11.98 -14.63
C LYS A 109 -3.72 -12.47 -14.35
N ASP A 110 -3.31 -13.55 -15.01
CA ASP A 110 -1.96 -14.10 -14.88
C ASP A 110 -0.89 -13.09 -15.31
N ALA A 111 -1.13 -12.36 -16.41
CA ALA A 111 -0.22 -11.32 -16.88
C ALA A 111 -0.10 -10.15 -15.89
N ALA A 112 -1.20 -9.75 -15.25
CA ALA A 112 -1.20 -8.67 -14.26
C ALA A 112 -0.46 -9.07 -12.98
N ALA A 113 -0.68 -10.28 -12.48
CA ALA A 113 0.07 -10.84 -11.36
C ALA A 113 1.57 -10.98 -11.69
N ALA A 114 1.90 -11.39 -12.92
CA ALA A 114 3.29 -11.47 -13.38
C ALA A 114 3.97 -10.08 -13.40
N ALA A 115 3.25 -9.02 -13.78
CA ALA A 115 3.80 -7.66 -13.75
C ALA A 115 4.17 -7.20 -12.33
N VAL A 116 3.33 -7.50 -11.33
CA VAL A 116 3.64 -7.21 -9.92
C VAL A 116 4.87 -8.00 -9.47
N LEU A 117 4.96 -9.28 -9.83
CA LEU A 117 6.10 -10.13 -9.50
C LEU A 117 7.41 -9.61 -10.09
N LEU A 118 7.41 -9.20 -11.36
CA LEU A 118 8.59 -8.64 -12.01
C LEU A 118 9.09 -7.36 -11.32
N LEU A 119 8.16 -6.50 -10.86
CA LEU A 119 8.51 -5.30 -10.09
C LEU A 119 9.03 -5.63 -8.70
N ALA A 120 8.46 -6.63 -8.03
CA ALA A 120 8.98 -7.10 -6.76
C ALA A 120 10.43 -7.63 -6.91
N ILE A 121 10.71 -8.38 -7.97
CA ILE A 121 12.08 -8.84 -8.29
C ILE A 121 13.00 -7.64 -8.56
N ALA A 122 12.56 -6.67 -9.37
CA ALA A 122 13.34 -5.47 -9.65
C ALA A 122 13.67 -4.69 -8.37
N ALA A 123 12.72 -4.53 -7.45
CA ALA A 123 12.92 -3.88 -6.16
C ALA A 123 13.97 -4.62 -5.31
N VAL A 124 13.96 -5.96 -5.31
CA VAL A 124 14.97 -6.78 -4.61
C VAL A 124 16.35 -6.60 -5.23
N VAL A 125 16.46 -6.56 -6.56
CA VAL A 125 17.74 -6.33 -7.26
C VAL A 125 18.30 -4.95 -6.93
N VAL A 126 17.46 -3.90 -6.97
CA VAL A 126 17.87 -2.53 -6.59
C VAL A 126 18.34 -2.48 -5.13
N PHE A 127 17.62 -3.13 -4.22
CA PHE A 127 18.02 -3.21 -2.82
C PHE A 127 19.36 -3.93 -2.64
N ALA A 128 19.57 -5.05 -3.34
CA ALA A 128 20.81 -5.80 -3.29
C ALA A 128 21.99 -4.97 -3.83
N ASP A 129 21.82 -4.27 -4.95
CA ASP A 129 22.84 -3.38 -5.52
C ASP A 129 23.26 -2.28 -4.52
N ILE A 130 22.28 -1.62 -3.90
CA ILE A 130 22.52 -0.63 -2.83
C ILE A 130 23.30 -1.25 -1.67
N LEU A 131 22.96 -2.47 -1.26
CA LEU A 131 23.62 -3.15 -0.15
C LEU A 131 25.07 -3.51 -0.48
N PHE A 132 25.34 -4.04 -1.68
CA PHE A 132 26.68 -4.38 -2.14
C PHE A 132 27.55 -3.14 -2.29
N HIS A 133 27.02 -2.07 -2.88
CA HIS A 133 27.73 -0.81 -3.03
C HIS A 133 28.10 -0.19 -1.67
N ASN A 134 27.20 -0.29 -0.68
CA ASN A 134 27.38 0.28 0.65
C ASN A 134 27.92 -0.72 1.69
N TRP A 135 28.52 -1.85 1.27
CA TRP A 135 28.90 -2.92 2.18
C TRP A 135 29.80 -2.47 3.34
N GLY A 136 30.78 -1.60 3.07
CA GLY A 136 31.65 -1.05 4.12
C GLY A 136 30.91 -0.16 5.13
N SER A 137 29.83 0.49 4.72
CA SER A 137 28.94 1.25 5.62
C SER A 137 28.07 0.31 6.45
N VAL A 138 27.56 -0.78 5.85
CA VAL A 138 26.77 -1.81 6.55
C VAL A 138 27.58 -2.42 7.71
N THR A 139 28.83 -2.81 7.46
CA THR A 139 29.69 -3.43 8.48
C THR A 139 30.06 -2.49 9.63
N ARG A 140 30.00 -1.17 9.41
CA ARG A 140 30.26 -0.16 10.45
C ARG A 140 29.00 0.24 11.23
N SER A 141 27.82 -0.05 10.68
CA SER A 141 26.53 0.32 11.26
C SER A 141 25.89 -0.79 12.10
N THR A 142 26.67 -1.76 12.60
CA THR A 142 26.18 -2.92 13.36
C THR A 142 25.25 -2.53 14.50
N GLU A 143 25.60 -1.52 15.30
CA GLU A 143 24.77 -1.03 16.41
C GLU A 143 23.43 -0.42 15.95
N ALA A 144 23.43 0.30 14.83
CA ALA A 144 22.20 0.84 14.24
C ALA A 144 21.31 -0.30 13.72
N ILE A 145 21.90 -1.28 13.03
CA ILE A 145 21.21 -2.45 12.50
C ILE A 145 20.60 -3.28 13.63
N LEU A 146 21.35 -3.59 14.69
CA LEU A 146 20.86 -4.37 15.82
C LEU A 146 19.68 -3.68 16.52
N ARG A 147 19.74 -2.37 16.74
CA ARG A 147 18.62 -1.60 17.29
C ARG A 147 17.40 -1.63 16.38
N THR A 148 17.60 -1.44 15.08
CA THR A 148 16.53 -1.52 14.09
C THR A 148 15.91 -2.91 14.04
N VAL A 149 16.70 -3.98 14.15
CA VAL A 149 16.16 -5.35 14.21
C VAL A 149 15.38 -5.56 15.51
N PHE A 150 15.94 -5.13 16.65
CA PHE A 150 15.35 -5.35 17.97
C PHE A 150 13.98 -4.67 18.13
N PHE A 151 13.85 -3.39 17.74
CA PHE A 151 12.58 -2.67 17.81
C PHE A 151 11.73 -2.83 16.55
N GLY A 152 12.35 -3.07 15.40
CA GLY A 152 11.69 -3.17 14.11
C GLY A 152 10.97 -4.50 13.90
N LEU A 153 11.51 -5.64 14.36
CA LEU A 153 10.81 -6.92 14.26
C LEU A 153 9.48 -6.91 15.03
N PRO A 154 9.42 -6.48 16.31
CA PRO A 154 8.14 -6.30 17.00
C PRO A 154 7.18 -5.35 16.29
N LEU A 155 7.70 -4.28 15.67
CA LEU A 155 6.90 -3.34 14.91
C LEU A 155 6.31 -3.97 13.64
N LEU A 156 7.09 -4.73 12.88
CA LEU A 156 6.60 -5.47 11.71
C LEU A 156 5.56 -6.51 12.08
N VAL A 157 5.77 -7.23 13.18
CA VAL A 157 4.78 -8.17 13.72
C VAL A 157 3.51 -7.42 14.14
N ALA A 158 3.63 -6.31 14.89
CA ALA A 158 2.49 -5.49 15.28
C ALA A 158 1.71 -5.01 14.04
N MET A 159 2.39 -4.53 13.00
CA MET A 159 1.77 -4.09 11.74
C MET A 159 1.05 -5.25 11.02
N ALA A 160 1.71 -6.39 10.84
CA ALA A 160 1.10 -7.55 10.20
C ALA A 160 -0.14 -8.03 10.99
N LEU A 161 -0.02 -8.07 12.32
CA LEU A 161 -1.12 -8.39 13.22
C LEU A 161 -2.27 -7.38 13.09
N ILE A 162 -1.98 -6.07 13.01
CA ILE A 162 -2.97 -5.03 12.77
C ILE A 162 -3.73 -5.32 11.48
N LEU A 163 -3.06 -5.68 10.38
CA LEU A 163 -3.69 -5.85 9.06
C LEU A 163 -4.40 -7.20 8.83
N ILE A 164 -4.01 -8.26 9.55
CA ILE A 164 -4.53 -9.62 9.30
C ILE A 164 -5.68 -9.99 10.24
N LEU A 165 -5.54 -9.81 11.56
CA LEU A 165 -6.51 -10.36 12.51
C LEU A 165 -7.72 -9.43 12.72
N PRO A 166 -8.97 -9.94 12.71
CA PRO A 166 -10.11 -9.19 13.21
C PRO A 166 -9.91 -8.95 14.71
N ARG A 167 -9.85 -7.68 15.11
CA ARG A 167 -9.42 -7.27 16.46
C ARG A 167 -10.47 -6.38 17.11
N SER A 168 -10.66 -6.56 18.42
CA SER A 168 -11.48 -5.65 19.21
C SER A 168 -10.85 -4.24 19.19
N VAL A 169 -11.67 -3.21 19.45
CA VAL A 169 -11.20 -1.82 19.46
C VAL A 169 -10.01 -1.63 20.40
N TRP A 170 -10.06 -2.27 21.57
CA TRP A 170 -8.99 -2.26 22.56
C TRP A 170 -7.71 -2.90 22.05
N GLN A 171 -7.78 -4.06 21.39
CA GLN A 171 -6.59 -4.72 20.83
C GLN A 171 -5.96 -3.91 19.69
N LEU A 172 -6.77 -3.23 18.86
CA LEU A 172 -6.23 -2.34 17.85
C LEU A 172 -5.56 -1.11 18.49
N ALA A 173 -6.18 -0.54 19.53
CA ALA A 173 -5.62 0.61 20.24
C ALA A 173 -4.29 0.25 20.91
N THR A 174 -4.19 -0.89 21.59
CA THR A 174 -2.94 -1.32 22.26
C THR A 174 -1.84 -1.60 21.25
N LEU A 175 -2.13 -2.32 20.16
CA LEU A 175 -1.14 -2.58 19.11
C LEU A 175 -0.74 -1.32 18.35
N GLY A 176 -1.68 -0.41 18.11
CA GLY A 176 -1.41 0.88 17.48
C GLY A 176 -0.53 1.77 18.34
N LEU A 177 -0.82 1.87 19.65
CA LEU A 177 0.02 2.59 20.60
C LEU A 177 1.43 1.98 20.69
N LEU A 178 1.52 0.65 20.74
CA LEU A 178 2.80 -0.05 20.72
C LEU A 178 3.58 0.25 19.43
N ALA A 179 2.93 0.14 18.26
CA ALA A 179 3.55 0.41 16.97
C ALA A 179 4.06 1.86 16.89
N CYS A 180 3.23 2.84 17.29
CA CYS A 180 3.62 4.24 17.36
C CYS A 180 4.82 4.46 18.29
N ALA A 181 4.81 3.88 19.50
CA ALA A 181 5.91 3.97 20.45
C ALA A 181 7.21 3.36 19.91
N LEU A 182 7.14 2.21 19.25
CA LEU A 182 8.31 1.58 18.62
C LEU A 182 8.87 2.44 17.49
N THR A 183 8.01 2.99 16.63
CA THR A 183 8.47 3.91 15.56
C THR A 183 9.07 5.20 16.11
N THR A 184 8.52 5.78 17.19
CA THR A 184 9.09 7.02 17.75
C THR A 184 10.43 6.77 18.43
N ILE A 185 10.58 5.64 19.13
CA ILE A 185 11.87 5.21 19.69
C ILE A 185 12.90 5.05 18.56
N LEU A 186 12.54 4.36 17.48
CA LEU A 186 13.43 4.18 16.34
C LEU A 186 13.77 5.51 15.65
N ALA A 187 12.79 6.38 15.45
CA ALA A 187 12.98 7.71 14.87
C ALA A 187 13.90 8.60 15.72
N TRP A 188 13.83 8.47 17.05
CA TRP A 188 14.70 9.21 17.97
C TRP A 188 16.19 8.86 17.80
N TYR A 189 16.49 7.59 17.52
CA TYR A 189 17.87 7.13 17.31
C TYR A 189 18.34 7.25 15.85
N SER A 190 17.41 7.33 14.91
CA SER A 190 17.71 7.48 13.48
C SER A 190 18.17 8.90 13.18
N ARG A 191 19.19 9.04 12.32
CA ARG A 191 19.56 10.34 11.74
C ARG A 191 18.83 10.64 10.44
N ASP A 192 18.13 9.65 9.88
CA ASP A 192 17.41 9.76 8.62
C ASP A 192 15.93 10.11 8.87
N GLU A 193 15.62 11.40 8.72
CA GLU A 193 14.26 11.93 8.92
C GLU A 193 13.26 11.38 7.88
N VAL A 194 13.70 11.23 6.63
CA VAL A 194 12.84 10.80 5.52
C VAL A 194 12.28 9.39 5.75
N PHE A 195 13.14 8.44 6.12
CA PHE A 195 12.68 7.07 6.40
C PHE A 195 11.92 6.97 7.71
N SER A 196 12.23 7.80 8.70
CA SER A 196 11.46 7.88 9.95
C SER A 196 10.02 8.34 9.67
N LEU A 197 9.85 9.39 8.86
CA LEU A 197 8.54 9.85 8.40
C LEU A 197 7.85 8.80 7.53
N GLY A 198 8.60 8.08 6.68
CA GLY A 198 8.09 6.96 5.91
C GLY A 198 7.51 5.86 6.80
N ALA A 199 8.27 5.39 7.80
CA ALA A 199 7.83 4.37 8.74
C ALA A 199 6.58 4.80 9.52
N ILE A 200 6.55 6.05 10.02
CA ILE A 200 5.37 6.62 10.68
C ILE A 200 4.16 6.62 9.73
N SER A 201 4.36 7.02 8.47
CA SER A 201 3.30 7.06 7.46
C SER A 201 2.71 5.67 7.18
N PHE A 202 3.55 4.64 7.11
CA PHE A 202 3.11 3.25 6.96
C PHE A 202 2.33 2.76 8.19
N VAL A 203 2.76 3.13 9.39
CA VAL A 203 2.05 2.83 10.65
C VAL A 203 0.67 3.47 10.68
N LEU A 204 0.62 4.79 10.43
CA LEU A 204 -0.63 5.53 10.39
C LEU A 204 -1.56 5.03 9.28
N GLY A 205 -1.05 4.73 8.09
CA GLY A 205 -1.86 4.19 6.99
C GLY A 205 -2.51 2.85 7.33
N GLY A 206 -1.79 1.94 7.99
CA GLY A 206 -2.35 0.67 8.46
C GLY A 206 -3.43 0.84 9.54
N LEU A 207 -3.23 1.79 10.47
CA LEU A 207 -4.23 2.12 11.49
C LEU A 207 -5.47 2.80 10.91
N LEU A 208 -5.27 3.74 9.97
CA LEU A 208 -6.34 4.43 9.25
C LEU A 208 -7.18 3.44 8.44
N ALA A 209 -6.56 2.47 7.78
CA ALA A 209 -7.28 1.41 7.08
C ALA A 209 -8.21 0.66 8.06
N ARG A 210 -7.71 0.22 9.21
CA ARG A 210 -8.56 -0.46 10.20
C ARG A 210 -9.62 0.43 10.85
N ALA A 211 -9.35 1.72 11.02
CA ALA A 211 -10.35 2.67 11.47
C ALA A 211 -11.46 2.87 10.43
N TRP A 212 -11.11 2.86 9.14
CA TRP A 212 -12.02 2.98 8.01
C TRP A 212 -12.92 1.74 7.85
N GLU A 213 -12.38 0.53 8.02
CA GLU A 213 -13.14 -0.74 8.00
C GLU A 213 -14.36 -0.70 8.93
N ARG A 214 -14.18 -0.11 10.12
CA ARG A 214 -15.22 0.00 11.14
C ARG A 214 -16.28 1.06 10.85
N ARG A 215 -16.08 1.96 9.89
CA ARG A 215 -17.10 2.92 9.47
C ARG A 215 -18.09 2.31 8.47
N LEU A 216 -17.76 1.16 7.90
CA LEU A 216 -18.57 0.46 6.89
C LEU A 216 -19.40 -0.70 7.47
N LEU A 217 -19.16 -1.07 8.73
CA LEU A 217 -19.93 -2.04 9.52
C LEU A 217 -20.83 -1.29 10.50
#